data_AF-A0A923YPI1-F1
#
_entry.id   AF-A0A923YPI1-F1
#
_cell.length_a   1.000
_cell.length_b   1.000
_cell.length_c   1.000
_cell.angle_alpha   90.00
_cell.angle_beta   90.00
_cell.angle_gamma   90.00
#
_symmetry.space_group_name_H-M   'P 1'
#
loop_
_entity.id
_entity.type
_entity.pdbx_description
1 polymer ?
#
loop_
_entity_poly.entity_id
_entity_poly.type
_entity_poly.pdbx_seq_one_letter_code
_entity_poly.pdbx_strand_id
1 'polypeptide(L)' 'MLITEHGLCTDRDGLRASLILAALAELGRAIGDGVPVLGYMHWSLIDTYEWIFG' A
#
# COMPACT_ATOMS: atom_id res chain seq x y z
N MET A 1 6.93 0.42 13.69
CA MET A 1 6.79 1.26 12.48
C MET A 1 5.41 1.06 11.88
N LEU A 2 4.69 2.13 11.55
CA LEU A 2 3.40 2.05 10.85
C LEU A 2 3.61 2.48 9.40
N ILE A 3 3.17 1.67 8.44
CA ILE A 3 3.11 2.11 7.04
C ILE A 3 1.85 2.94 6.89
N THR A 4 2.01 4.25 6.79
CA THR A 4 0.88 5.19 6.80
C THR A 4 0.24 5.34 5.43
N GLU A 5 1.01 5.19 4.36
CA GLU A 5 0.53 5.29 2.99
C GLU A 5 1.33 4.35 2.07
N HIS A 6 0.60 3.66 1.21
CA HIS A 6 1.16 2.86 0.11
C HIS A 6 0.03 2.62 -0.89
N GLY A 7 0.28 2.85 -2.18
CA GLY A 7 -0.77 2.84 -3.20
C GLY A 7 -0.25 2.95 -4.62
N LEU A 8 -1.18 2.98 -5.58
CA LEU A 8 -0.90 3.11 -7.01
C LEU A 8 -1.97 3.96 -7.69
N CYS A 9 -1.54 5.00 -8.41
CA CYS A 9 -2.40 5.75 -9.30
C CYS A 9 -2.56 4.98 -10.62
N THR A 10 -3.70 4.30 -10.79
CA THR A 10 -4.04 3.50 -11.97
C THR A 10 -5.55 3.43 -12.12
N ASP A 11 -6.03 3.41 -13.36
CA ASP A 11 -7.43 3.11 -13.72
C ASP A 11 -7.69 1.60 -13.82
N ARG A 12 -6.63 0.80 -14.02
CA ARG A 12 -6.68 -0.66 -14.07
C ARG A 12 -6.58 -1.27 -12.67
N ASP A 13 -7.72 -1.58 -12.08
CA ASP A 13 -7.80 -2.09 -10.70
C ASP A 13 -7.07 -3.43 -10.48
N GLY A 14 -6.96 -4.27 -11.52
CA GLY A 14 -6.17 -5.51 -11.44
C GLY A 14 -4.69 -5.29 -11.06
N LEU A 15 -4.12 -4.14 -11.42
CA LEU A 15 -2.77 -3.76 -11.00
C LEU A 15 -2.74 -3.37 -9.53
N ARG A 16 -3.75 -2.65 -9.04
CA ARG A 16 -3.89 -2.27 -7.62
C ARG A 16 -4.04 -3.50 -6.74
N ALA A 17 -4.92 -4.43 -7.10
CA ALA A 17 -5.11 -5.68 -6.37
C ALA A 17 -3.80 -6.50 -6.30
N SER A 18 -3.09 -6.63 -7.43
CA SER A 18 -1.82 -7.35 -7.49
C SER A 18 -0.73 -6.67 -6.63
N LEU A 19 -0.68 -5.33 -6.64
CA LEU A 19 0.26 -4.56 -5.83
C LEU A 19 0.03 -4.78 -4.33
N ILE A 20 -1.23 -4.70 -3.87
CA ILE A 20 -1.55 -4.87 -2.44
C ILE A 20 -1.08 -6.26 -1.96
N LEU A 21 -1.37 -7.31 -2.73
CA LEU A 21 -0.95 -8.68 -2.37
C LEU A 21 0.57 -8.81 -2.33
N ALA A 22 1.28 -8.28 -3.34
CA ALA A 22 2.73 -8.33 -3.39
C ALA A 22 3.36 -7.55 -2.21
N ALA A 23 2.86 -6.34 -1.92
CA ALA A 23 3.38 -5.50 -0.85
C ALA A 23 3.17 -6.12 0.54
N LEU A 24 2.00 -6.72 0.80
CA LEU A 24 1.74 -7.42 2.06
C LEU A 24 2.62 -8.66 2.22
N ALA A 25 2.95 -9.36 1.13
CA ALA A 25 3.88 -10.49 1.16
C ALA A 25 5.30 -10.05 1.55
N GLU A 26 5.80 -8.97 0.95
CA GLU A 26 7.12 -8.40 1.33
C GLU A 26 7.11 -7.85 2.75
N LEU A 27 6.02 -7.21 3.18
CA LEU A 27 5.87 -6.74 4.56
C LEU A 27 5.92 -7.90 5.55
N GLY A 28 5.28 -9.03 5.21
CA GLY A 28 5.35 -10.26 5.99
C GLY A 28 6.77 -10.80 6.11
N ARG A 29 7.57 -10.75 5.04
CA ARG A 29 8.99 -11.13 5.09
C ARG A 29 9.78 -10.21 6.00
N ALA A 30 9.62 -8.90 5.86
CA ALA A 30 10.30 -7.92 6.72
C ALA A 30 9.96 -8.12 8.20
N ILE A 31 8.69 -8.42 8.52
CA ILE A 31 8.27 -8.79 9.88
C ILE A 31 8.98 -10.08 10.34
N GLY A 32 9.08 -11.08 9.47
CA GLY A 32 9.82 -12.33 9.72
C GLY A 32 11.31 -12.11 9.99
N ASP A 33 11.92 -11.12 9.35
CA ASP A 33 13.31 -10.71 9.54
C ASP A 33 13.52 -9.84 10.79
N GLY A 34 12.47 -9.61 11.58
CA GLY A 34 12.54 -8.91 12.87
C GLY A 34 12.24 -7.41 12.80
N VAL A 35 11.77 -6.88 11.66
CA VAL A 35 11.34 -5.48 11.57
C VAL A 35 10.03 -5.30 12.36
N PRO A 36 10.00 -4.42 13.39
CA PRO A 36 8.81 -4.26 14.23
C PRO A 36 7.76 -3.39 13.51
N VAL A 37 6.92 -4.00 12.68
CA VAL A 37 5.80 -3.34 11.99
C VAL A 37 4.53 -3.40 12.85
N LEU A 38 3.89 -2.25 13.04
CA LEU A 38 2.64 -2.10 13.78
C LEU A 38 1.41 -2.29 12.88
N GLY A 39 1.50 -1.91 11.60
CA GLY A 39 0.38 -2.03 10.68
C GLY A 39 0.67 -1.44 9.30
N TYR A 40 -0.35 -1.52 8.45
CA TYR A 40 -0.36 -1.03 7.07
C TYR A 40 -1.66 -0.29 6.79
N MET A 41 -1.56 0.92 6.25
CA MET A 41 -2.69 1.76 5.83
C MET A 41 -2.53 2.06 4.34
N HIS A 42 -3.52 1.63 3.54
CA HIS A 42 -3.51 1.82 2.10
C HIS A 42 -3.88 3.26 1.75
N TRP A 43 -3.13 3.86 0.82
CA TRP A 43 -3.57 5.06 0.12
C TRP A 43 -4.24 4.63 -1.19
N SER A 44 -5.56 4.69 -1.31
CA SER A 44 -6.54 5.23 -0.37
C SER A 44 -7.79 4.35 -0.34
N LEU A 45 -8.67 4.57 0.63
CA LEU A 45 -9.95 3.87 0.71
C LEU A 45 -10.89 4.22 -0.46
N ILE A 46 -10.85 5.48 -0.88
CA ILE A 46 -11.64 6.04 -1.97
C ILE A 46 -10.73 6.88 -2.86
N ASP A 47 -11.10 7.07 -4.12
CA ASP A 47 -10.43 8.04 -4.99
C ASP A 47 -10.51 9.44 -4.36
N THR A 48 -9.43 10.20 -4.48
CA THR A 48 -9.30 11.55 -3.92
C THR A 48 -8.74 12.51 -4.95
N TYR A 49 -8.83 13.81 -4.65
CA TYR A 49 -8.17 14.85 -5.42
C TYR A 49 -6.64 14.76 -5.21
N GLU A 50 -5.89 14.42 -6.26
CA GLU A 50 -4.44 14.25 -6.28
C GLU A 50 -3.74 15.60 -6.56
N TRP A 51 -3.91 16.55 -5.64
CA TRP A 51 -3.21 17.83 -5.67
C TRP A 51 -3.31 18.54 -7.02
N ILE A 52 -2.19 18.95 -7.62
CA ILE A 52 -2.18 19.65 -8.90
C ILE A 52 -2.60 18.76 -10.09
N PHE A 53 -2.78 17.45 -9.88
CA PHE A 53 -3.21 16.50 -10.89
C PHE A 53 -4.73 16.27 -10.89
N GLY A 54 -5.47 16.92 -9.98
CA GLY A 54 -6.92 17.09 -10.09
C GLY A 54 -7.74 16.29 -9.10
#